data_AF-A0A7T8QU81-F1
#
_entry.id   AF-A0A7T8QU81-F1
#
_cell.length_a   1.000
_cell.length_b   1.000
_cell.length_c   1.000
_cell.angle_alpha   90.00
_cell.angle_beta   90.00
_cell.angle_gamma   90.00
#
_symmetry.space_group_name_H-M   'P 1'
#
loop_
_entity.id
_entity.type
_entity.pdbx_description
1 polymer ?
#
loop_
_entity_poly.entity_id
_entity_poly.type
_entity_poly.pdbx_seq_one_letter_code
_entity_poly.pdbx_strand_id
1 'polypeptide(L)'
;RDFNQFIRLHEKYGREDIDSISREVEGKSPQEVLDYSKVFWERCSELQDVDRIMGQIEKGEAKIQRRFHIKKALDAKINRYRAPFHQLRIAYGTNKGKNYTEEEDRFLVCMLHKLGFDKENVYDELRCGIRNAPQFRFDWFIKSRTAMELQRRCNTLITLIERENHEIEEKEKAEQKKKKGSKDSSSSASSKATPHSASSTPSGKSQKRKGDKAGDEESSSNSNNTASAKKKSKK
;
A
#
# COMPACT_ATOMS: atom_id res chain seq x y z
N ARG A 1 3.63 26.68 32.15
CA ARG A 1 4.71 26.42 31.18
C ARG A 1 4.83 24.92 30.95
N ASP A 2 5.07 24.17 32.03
CA ASP A 2 5.25 22.71 32.01
C ASP A 2 3.98 21.97 31.53
N PHE A 3 2.79 22.40 31.97
CA PHE A 3 1.52 21.88 31.47
C PHE A 3 1.39 21.96 29.94
N ASN A 4 1.64 23.13 29.36
CA ASN A 4 1.56 23.32 27.90
C ASN A 4 2.63 22.52 27.15
N GLN A 5 3.81 22.33 27.75
CA GLN A 5 4.85 21.47 27.21
C GLN A 5 4.41 20.00 27.25
N PHE A 6 3.84 19.54 28.36
CA PHE A 6 3.29 18.19 28.51
C PHE A 6 2.22 17.88 27.45
N ILE A 7 1.27 18.81 27.20
CA ILE A 7 0.26 18.64 26.14
C ILE A 7 0.90 18.58 24.74
N ARG A 8 1.87 19.46 24.43
CA ARG A 8 2.59 19.43 23.14
C ARG A 8 3.36 18.14 22.92
N LEU A 9 3.94 17.57 23.98
CA LEU A 9 4.65 16.29 23.90
C LEU A 9 3.68 15.13 23.67
N HIS A 10 2.51 15.14 24.31
CA HIS A 10 1.44 14.17 24.02
C HIS A 10 0.90 14.29 22.59
N GLU A 11 0.80 15.49 22.02
CA GLU A 11 0.47 15.68 20.61
C GLU A 11 1.55 15.10 19.68
N LYS A 12 2.82 15.21 20.04
CA LYS A 12 3.97 14.80 19.22
C LYS A 12 4.25 13.29 19.28
N TYR A 13 4.12 12.68 20.45
CA TYR A 13 4.48 11.27 20.70
C TYR A 13 3.26 10.35 20.85
N GLY A 14 2.09 10.91 21.14
CA GLY A 14 0.89 10.15 21.50
C GLY A 14 0.88 9.78 22.99
N ARG A 15 -0.30 9.42 23.51
CA ARG A 15 -0.49 9.12 24.94
C ARG A 15 0.21 7.88 25.46
N GLU A 16 0.57 6.95 24.57
CA GLU A 16 1.17 5.67 24.94
C GLU A 16 2.69 5.75 25.14
N ASP A 17 3.37 6.70 24.47
CA ASP A 17 4.84 6.82 24.50
C ASP A 17 5.32 7.75 25.62
N ILE A 18 5.00 7.39 26.86
CA ILE A 18 5.41 8.14 28.06
C ILE A 18 6.94 8.17 28.22
N ASP A 19 7.64 7.16 27.71
CA ASP A 19 9.11 7.09 27.74
C ASP A 19 9.75 8.20 26.92
N SER A 20 9.26 8.46 25.70
CA SER A 20 9.74 9.59 24.89
C SER A 20 9.35 10.95 25.50
N ILE A 21 8.13 11.05 26.04
CA ILE A 21 7.64 12.28 26.68
C ILE A 21 8.51 12.64 27.89
N SER A 22 8.76 11.68 28.78
CA SER A 22 9.54 11.90 30.00
C SER A 22 10.99 12.32 29.74
N ARG A 23 11.57 11.91 28.61
CA ARG A 23 12.93 12.34 28.21
C ARG A 23 13.00 13.79 27.72
N GLU A 24 11.90 14.33 27.17
CA GLU A 24 11.86 15.68 26.59
C GLU A 24 11.23 16.73 27.54
N VAL A 25 10.66 16.31 28.68
CA VAL A 25 10.23 17.24 29.73
C VAL A 25 11.46 17.77 30.48
N GLU A 26 11.74 19.06 30.32
CA GLU A 26 12.85 19.72 31.00
C GLU A 26 12.60 19.82 32.51
N GLY A 27 13.61 19.48 33.33
CA GLY A 27 13.59 19.73 34.77
C GLY A 27 12.69 18.82 35.60
N LYS A 28 12.19 17.72 35.04
CA LYS A 28 11.42 16.69 35.74
C LYS A 28 12.03 15.31 35.55
N SER A 29 11.97 14.49 36.58
CA SER A 29 12.34 13.08 36.49
C SER A 29 11.27 12.29 35.73
N PRO A 30 11.64 11.16 35.11
CA PRO A 30 10.66 10.31 34.42
C PRO A 30 9.53 9.84 35.33
N GLN A 31 9.82 9.59 36.61
CA GLN A 31 8.83 9.17 37.59
C GLN A 31 7.80 10.27 37.86
N GLU A 32 8.24 11.52 38.03
CA GLU A 32 7.33 12.67 38.22
C GLU A 32 6.41 12.87 37.02
N VAL A 33 6.93 12.70 35.79
CA VAL A 33 6.12 12.82 34.56
C VAL A 33 5.07 11.71 34.49
N LEU A 34 5.42 10.49 34.88
CA LEU A 34 4.53 9.34 34.87
C LEU A 34 3.42 9.47 35.92
N ASP A 35 3.77 9.89 37.14
CA ASP A 35 2.80 10.12 38.21
C ASP A 35 1.87 11.30 37.88
N TYR A 36 2.40 12.37 37.29
CA TYR A 36 1.59 13.47 36.77
C TYR A 36 0.65 13.02 35.65
N SER A 37 1.14 12.21 34.70
CA SER A 37 0.34 11.72 33.57
C SER A 37 -0.85 10.89 34.03
N LYS A 38 -0.68 10.00 35.01
CA LYS A 38 -1.78 9.23 35.61
C LYS A 38 -2.88 10.14 36.15
N VAL A 39 -2.52 11.09 37.01
CA VAL A 39 -3.49 12.02 37.61
C VAL A 39 -4.13 12.92 36.55
N PHE A 40 -3.36 13.34 35.55
CA PHE A 40 -3.88 14.11 34.43
C PHE A 40 -4.99 13.34 33.71
N TRP A 41 -4.77 12.08 33.33
CA TRP A 41 -5.78 11.29 32.61
C TRP A 41 -6.99 10.92 33.47
N GLU A 42 -6.81 10.74 34.78
CA GLU A 42 -7.92 10.50 35.72
C GLU A 42 -8.81 11.74 35.93
N ARG A 43 -8.22 12.94 35.90
CA ARG A 43 -8.89 14.19 36.27
C ARG A 43 -8.95 15.23 35.14
N CYS A 44 -8.62 14.86 33.90
CA CYS A 44 -8.56 15.83 32.79
C CYS A 44 -9.91 16.50 32.53
N SER A 45 -11.03 15.84 32.88
CA SER A 45 -12.39 16.39 32.79
C SER A 45 -12.65 17.58 33.70
N GLU A 46 -11.83 17.80 34.74
CA GLU A 46 -11.94 18.96 35.64
C GLU A 46 -11.35 20.23 35.01
N LEU A 47 -10.63 20.12 33.89
CA LEU A 47 -10.03 21.25 33.20
C LEU A 47 -11.08 22.01 32.38
N GLN A 48 -11.12 23.34 32.54
CA GLN A 48 -12.04 24.20 31.76
C GLN A 48 -11.88 24.04 30.24
N ASP A 49 -10.66 23.75 29.78
CA ASP A 49 -10.26 23.65 28.37
C ASP A 49 -10.13 22.20 27.87
N VAL A 50 -10.70 21.22 28.59
CA VAL A 50 -10.48 19.79 28.32
C VAL A 50 -10.77 19.40 26.87
N ASP A 51 -11.89 19.85 26.29
CA ASP A 51 -12.28 19.51 24.93
C ASP A 51 -11.24 19.99 23.90
N ARG A 52 -10.68 21.18 24.12
CA ARG A 52 -9.65 21.76 23.25
C ARG A 52 -8.35 20.97 23.35
N ILE A 53 -7.96 20.60 24.57
CA ILE A 53 -6.73 19.84 24.85
C ILE A 53 -6.83 18.43 24.28
N MET A 54 -7.93 17.73 24.55
CA MET A 54 -8.20 16.39 24.02
C MET A 54 -8.21 16.39 22.50
N GLY A 55 -8.92 17.35 21.89
CA GLY A 55 -8.94 17.50 20.43
C GLY A 55 -7.56 17.80 19.83
N GLN A 56 -6.65 18.44 20.56
CA GLN A 56 -5.27 18.65 20.12
C GLN A 56 -4.47 17.33 20.16
N ILE A 57 -4.54 16.60 21.27
CA ILE A 57 -3.84 15.31 21.43
C ILE A 57 -4.35 14.28 20.41
N GLU A 58 -5.66 14.13 20.27
CA GLU A 58 -6.27 13.19 19.32
C GLU A 58 -5.91 13.51 17.87
N LYS A 59 -5.82 14.80 17.51
CA LYS A 59 -5.33 15.22 16.18
C LYS A 59 -3.86 14.87 15.97
N GLY A 60 -3.03 15.00 17.01
CA GLY A 60 -1.64 14.55 17.01
C GLY A 60 -1.53 13.05 16.78
N GLU A 61 -2.25 12.26 17.58
CA GLU A 61 -2.31 10.80 17.49
C GLU A 61 -2.81 10.33 16.12
N ALA A 62 -3.86 10.97 15.58
CA ALA A 62 -4.36 10.66 14.24
C ALA A 62 -3.28 10.86 13.16
N LYS A 63 -2.41 11.89 13.30
CA LYS A 63 -1.27 12.10 12.38
C LYS A 63 -0.20 11.01 12.57
N ILE A 64 0.14 10.66 13.80
CA ILE A 64 1.11 9.60 14.11
C ILE A 64 0.64 8.27 13.51
N GLN A 65 -0.62 7.92 13.75
CA GLN A 65 -1.24 6.71 13.25
C GLN A 65 -1.29 6.70 11.73
N ARG A 66 -1.65 7.84 11.10
CA ARG A 66 -1.63 7.99 9.64
C ARG A 66 -0.23 7.73 9.07
N ARG A 67 0.82 8.30 9.67
CA ARG A 67 2.21 8.10 9.23
C ARG A 67 2.62 6.64 9.33
N PHE A 68 2.29 5.98 10.43
CA PHE A 68 2.55 4.56 10.63
C PHE A 68 1.85 3.70 9.57
N HIS A 69 0.56 3.95 9.32
CA HIS A 69 -0.21 3.23 8.30
C HIS A 69 0.36 3.43 6.89
N ILE A 70 0.71 4.66 6.51
CA ILE A 70 1.31 4.95 5.19
C ILE A 70 2.64 4.21 5.03
N LYS A 71 3.51 4.26 6.04
CA LYS A 71 4.80 3.55 6.01
C LYS A 71 4.59 2.05 5.81
N LYS A 72 3.72 1.44 6.61
CA LYS A 72 3.38 0.01 6.51
C LYS A 72 2.81 -0.34 5.14
N ALA A 73 1.93 0.51 4.59
CA ALA A 73 1.31 0.28 3.28
C ALA A 73 2.34 0.34 2.13
N LEU A 74 3.26 1.30 2.17
CA LEU A 74 4.34 1.43 1.19
C LEU A 74 5.34 0.26 1.30
N ASP A 75 5.73 -0.11 2.52
CA ASP A 75 6.61 -1.27 2.78
C ASP A 75 5.99 -2.56 2.21
N ALA A 76 4.73 -2.83 2.54
CA ALA A 76 4.00 -3.99 2.04
C ALA A 76 3.92 -4.00 0.51
N LYS A 77 3.68 -2.84 -0.12
CA LYS A 77 3.58 -2.74 -1.58
C LYS A 77 4.92 -2.98 -2.27
N ILE A 78 6.01 -2.41 -1.75
CA ILE A 78 7.34 -2.50 -2.36
C ILE A 78 7.94 -3.88 -2.19
N ASN A 79 7.75 -4.51 -1.03
CA ASN A 79 8.26 -5.86 -0.73
C ASN A 79 7.65 -6.97 -1.60
N ARG A 80 6.54 -6.70 -2.32
CA ARG A 80 5.98 -7.63 -3.32
C ARG A 80 6.82 -7.74 -4.60
N TYR A 81 7.74 -6.81 -4.84
CA TYR A 81 8.51 -6.75 -6.07
C TYR A 81 10.01 -6.89 -5.80
N ARG A 82 10.69 -7.73 -6.59
CA ARG A 82 12.16 -7.86 -6.52
C ARG A 82 12.87 -6.62 -7.04
N ALA A 83 12.31 -5.98 -8.08
CA ALA A 83 12.83 -4.73 -8.65
C ALA A 83 11.72 -3.66 -8.72
N PRO A 84 11.38 -3.00 -7.60
CA PRO A 84 10.22 -2.09 -7.51
C PRO A 84 10.23 -0.97 -8.55
N PHE A 85 11.38 -0.33 -8.78
CA PHE A 85 11.54 0.76 -9.77
C PHE A 85 11.22 0.36 -11.22
N HIS A 86 11.18 -0.93 -11.54
CA HIS A 86 10.86 -1.43 -12.88
C HIS A 86 9.52 -2.16 -12.89
N GLN A 87 9.17 -2.88 -11.81
CA GLN A 87 8.08 -3.85 -11.80
C GLN A 87 6.82 -3.38 -11.07
N LEU A 88 6.91 -2.42 -10.13
CA LEU A 88 5.78 -2.01 -9.29
C LEU A 88 4.62 -1.45 -10.11
N ARG A 89 3.48 -2.13 -10.11
CA ARG A 89 2.24 -1.70 -10.79
C ARG A 89 1.28 -1.08 -9.78
N ILE A 90 0.55 -0.03 -10.17
CA ILE A 90 -0.44 0.61 -9.29
C ILE A 90 -1.85 0.32 -9.83
N ALA A 91 -2.74 -0.16 -8.96
CA ALA A 91 -4.14 -0.35 -9.30
C ALA A 91 -4.90 0.99 -9.26
N TYR A 92 -5.04 1.65 -10.41
CA TYR A 92 -5.64 2.99 -10.48
C TYR A 92 -7.17 3.03 -10.36
N GLY A 93 -7.86 1.96 -10.78
CA GLY A 93 -9.31 2.00 -10.99
C GLY A 93 -9.70 3.18 -11.88
N THR A 94 -10.65 4.01 -11.42
CA THR A 94 -11.11 5.22 -12.12
C THR A 94 -10.22 6.46 -11.91
N ASN A 95 -9.17 6.39 -11.08
CA ASN A 95 -8.42 7.56 -10.59
C ASN A 95 -7.02 7.74 -11.22
N LYS A 96 -6.74 7.14 -12.39
CA LYS A 96 -5.41 7.27 -13.03
C LYS A 96 -5.06 8.72 -13.36
N GLY A 97 -6.04 9.49 -13.84
CA GLY A 97 -5.82 10.80 -14.43
C GLY A 97 -5.13 10.71 -15.81
N LYS A 98 -5.02 11.82 -16.53
CA LYS A 98 -4.39 11.89 -17.87
C LYS A 98 -2.96 12.42 -17.85
N ASN A 99 -2.51 12.97 -16.72
CA ASN A 99 -1.30 13.79 -16.68
C ASN A 99 -0.04 13.00 -16.34
N TYR A 100 -0.13 12.04 -15.41
CA TYR A 100 1.01 11.25 -14.97
C TYR A 100 1.02 9.88 -15.65
N THR A 101 2.19 9.48 -16.13
CA THR A 101 2.38 8.12 -16.64
C THR A 101 2.60 7.12 -15.50
N GLU A 102 2.47 5.84 -15.83
CA GLU A 102 2.69 4.78 -14.85
C GLU A 102 4.17 4.65 -14.46
N GLU A 103 5.09 5.04 -15.34
CA GLU A 103 6.52 5.06 -15.06
C GLU A 103 6.88 6.18 -14.08
N GLU A 104 6.29 7.37 -14.26
CA GLU A 104 6.43 8.48 -13.32
C GLU A 104 5.88 8.10 -11.94
N ASP A 105 4.64 7.62 -11.86
CA ASP A 105 4.03 7.26 -10.58
C ASP A 105 4.81 6.17 -9.82
N ARG A 106 5.32 5.18 -10.56
CA ARG A 106 6.17 4.12 -10.00
C ARG A 106 7.42 4.71 -9.37
N PHE A 107 8.08 5.64 -10.06
CA PHE A 107 9.24 6.32 -9.51
C PHE A 107 8.87 7.16 -8.29
N LEU A 108 7.76 7.90 -8.32
CA LEU A 108 7.30 8.70 -7.17
C LEU A 108 7.13 7.82 -5.93
N VAL A 109 6.42 6.69 -6.05
CA VAL A 109 6.19 5.77 -4.93
C VAL A 109 7.49 5.15 -4.42
N CYS A 110 8.35 4.65 -5.33
CA CYS A 110 9.59 4.00 -4.94
C CYS A 110 10.59 4.98 -4.31
N MET A 111 10.71 6.18 -4.88
CA MET A 111 11.61 7.20 -4.35
C MET A 111 11.10 7.80 -3.04
N LEU A 112 9.78 8.02 -2.91
CA LEU A 112 9.18 8.48 -1.64
C LEU A 112 9.41 7.49 -0.50
N HIS A 113 9.30 6.19 -0.78
CA HIS A 113 9.64 5.15 0.19
C HIS A 113 11.12 5.15 0.55
N LYS A 114 12.01 5.24 -0.45
CA LYS A 114 13.47 5.26 -0.25
C LYS A 114 13.92 6.46 0.60
N LEU A 115 13.35 7.64 0.36
CA LEU A 115 13.68 8.87 1.11
C LEU A 115 13.05 8.88 2.50
N GLY A 116 11.94 8.17 2.68
CA GLY A 116 11.16 8.16 3.91
C GLY A 116 10.08 9.24 3.90
N PHE A 117 8.81 8.83 3.83
CA PHE A 117 7.63 9.71 3.78
C PHE A 117 7.57 10.78 4.88
N ASP A 118 8.16 10.48 6.04
CA ASP A 118 8.07 11.31 7.24
C ASP A 118 9.21 12.34 7.37
N LYS A 119 10.14 12.36 6.43
CA LYS A 119 11.25 13.32 6.49
C LYS A 119 10.74 14.72 6.18
N GLU A 120 11.24 15.70 6.92
CA GLU A 120 11.02 17.12 6.60
C GLU A 120 11.57 17.40 5.18
N ASN A 121 10.81 18.15 4.37
CA ASN A 121 11.16 18.48 2.98
C ASN A 121 11.33 17.29 2.02
N VAL A 122 10.75 16.12 2.33
CA VAL A 122 10.83 14.91 1.48
C VAL A 122 10.43 15.17 0.02
N TYR A 123 9.47 16.06 -0.23
CA TYR A 123 8.99 16.36 -1.58
C TYR A 123 9.95 17.26 -2.39
N ASP A 124 10.77 18.07 -1.73
CA ASP A 124 11.85 18.81 -2.38
C ASP A 124 13.01 17.87 -2.74
N GLU A 125 13.35 16.94 -1.85
CA GLU A 125 14.31 15.88 -2.15
C GLU A 125 13.82 14.97 -3.28
N LEU A 126 12.54 14.61 -3.29
CA LEU A 126 11.90 13.86 -4.37
C LEU A 126 12.02 14.60 -5.70
N ARG A 127 11.75 15.92 -5.70
CA ARG A 127 11.90 16.78 -6.89
C ARG A 127 13.35 16.83 -7.38
N CYS A 128 14.33 16.81 -6.48
CA CYS A 128 15.74 16.70 -6.84
C CYS A 128 16.04 15.32 -7.47
N GLY A 129 15.52 14.25 -6.85
CA GLY A 129 15.64 12.88 -7.35
C GLY A 129 15.09 12.70 -8.77
N ILE A 130 13.95 13.30 -9.07
CA ILE A 130 13.36 13.31 -10.43
C ILE A 130 14.29 14.02 -11.42
N ARG A 131 14.82 15.19 -11.07
CA ARG A 131 15.71 15.97 -11.97
C ARG A 131 17.02 15.25 -12.28
N ASN A 132 17.51 14.47 -11.33
CA ASN A 132 18.77 13.72 -11.46
C ASN A 132 18.59 12.34 -12.10
N ALA A 133 17.35 11.84 -12.21
CA ALA A 133 17.10 10.52 -12.80
C ALA A 133 17.22 10.56 -14.34
N PRO A 134 18.13 9.78 -14.95
CA PRO A 134 18.34 9.80 -16.39
C PRO A 134 17.11 9.43 -17.22
N GLN A 135 16.23 8.58 -16.69
CA GLN A 135 14.98 8.18 -17.36
C GLN A 135 14.02 9.35 -17.62
N PHE A 136 14.11 10.45 -16.85
CA PHE A 136 13.29 11.65 -17.04
C PHE A 136 14.04 12.76 -17.79
N ARG A 137 15.17 12.46 -18.45
CA ARG A 137 16.02 13.46 -19.16
C ARG A 137 15.18 14.40 -20.03
N PHE A 138 14.25 13.82 -20.79
CA PHE A 138 13.39 14.51 -21.77
C PHE A 138 11.94 14.70 -21.29
N ASP A 139 11.60 14.20 -20.11
CA ASP A 139 10.27 14.38 -19.53
C ASP A 139 10.19 15.73 -18.81
N TRP A 140 9.80 16.75 -19.57
CA TRP A 140 9.60 18.10 -19.06
C TRP A 140 8.39 18.21 -18.13
N PHE A 141 7.37 17.37 -18.29
CA PHE A 141 6.18 17.43 -17.47
C PHE A 141 6.53 17.11 -16.02
N ILE A 142 7.15 15.96 -15.75
CA ILE A 142 7.49 15.54 -14.40
C ILE A 142 8.56 16.45 -13.77
N LYS A 143 9.51 16.94 -14.58
CA LYS A 143 10.56 17.87 -14.12
C LYS A 143 10.05 19.26 -13.79
N SER A 144 8.95 19.69 -14.41
CA SER A 144 8.33 21.00 -14.12
C SER A 144 7.49 21.02 -12.85
N ARG A 145 7.17 19.85 -12.26
CA ARG A 145 6.31 19.77 -11.08
C ARG A 145 6.97 20.44 -9.86
N THR A 146 6.15 21.15 -9.11
CA THR A 146 6.50 21.70 -7.79
C THR A 146 6.41 20.63 -6.71
N ALA A 147 7.09 20.83 -5.57
CA ALA A 147 7.00 19.92 -4.43
C ALA A 147 5.55 19.69 -3.97
N MET A 148 4.72 20.74 -3.96
CA MET A 148 3.30 20.66 -3.60
C MET A 148 2.49 19.82 -4.60
N GLU A 149 2.75 19.93 -5.90
CA GLU A 149 2.07 19.10 -6.92
C GLU A 149 2.46 17.63 -6.80
N LEU A 150 3.76 17.36 -6.57
CA LEU A 150 4.27 16.02 -6.32
C LEU A 150 3.67 15.43 -5.04
N GLN A 151 3.55 16.22 -3.98
CA GLN A 151 2.89 15.82 -2.73
C GLN A 151 1.43 15.42 -2.96
N ARG A 152 0.65 16.24 -3.68
CA ARG A 152 -0.75 15.89 -4.01
C ARG A 152 -0.84 14.60 -4.82
N ARG A 153 0.07 14.39 -5.79
CA ARG A 153 0.10 13.15 -6.57
C ARG A 153 0.44 11.96 -5.67
N CYS A 154 1.48 12.06 -4.85
CA CYS A 154 1.87 11.01 -3.91
C CYS A 154 0.74 10.65 -2.93
N ASN A 155 0.01 11.63 -2.37
CA ASN A 155 -1.14 11.38 -1.50
C ASN A 155 -2.25 10.57 -2.21
N THR A 156 -2.47 10.85 -3.49
CA THR A 156 -3.42 10.08 -4.32
C THR A 156 -2.92 8.64 -4.51
N LEU A 157 -1.63 8.46 -4.84
CA LEU A 157 -1.03 7.13 -5.03
C LEU A 157 -1.03 6.32 -3.74
N ILE A 158 -0.77 6.95 -2.59
CA ILE A 158 -0.84 6.32 -1.27
C ILE A 158 -2.26 5.80 -1.02
N THR A 159 -3.28 6.60 -1.30
CA THR A 159 -4.69 6.20 -1.11
C THR A 159 -5.05 4.99 -1.98
N LEU A 160 -4.53 4.93 -3.21
CA LEU A 160 -4.70 3.77 -4.10
C LEU A 160 -4.00 2.52 -3.55
N ILE A 161 -2.77 2.66 -3.04
CA ILE A 161 -2.02 1.56 -2.44
C ILE A 161 -2.69 1.06 -1.16
N GLU A 162 -3.19 1.95 -0.31
CA GLU A 162 -3.92 1.57 0.91
C GLU A 162 -5.17 0.76 0.58
N ARG A 163 -5.94 1.20 -0.43
CA ARG A 163 -7.12 0.46 -0.90
C ARG A 163 -6.73 -0.90 -1.48
N GLU A 164 -5.71 -0.95 -2.34
CA GLU A 164 -5.22 -2.20 -2.92
C GLU A 164 -4.77 -3.19 -1.83
N ASN A 165 -4.07 -2.70 -0.80
CA ASN A 165 -3.64 -3.53 0.31
C ASN A 165 -4.82 -4.09 1.11
N HIS A 166 -5.84 -3.26 1.38
CA HIS A 166 -7.05 -3.72 2.07
C HIS A 166 -7.77 -4.83 1.28
N GLU A 167 -7.93 -4.65 -0.03
CA GLU A 167 -8.56 -5.65 -0.90
C GLU A 167 -7.77 -6.97 -0.94
N ILE A 168 -6.45 -6.90 -0.89
CA ILE A 168 -5.58 -8.10 -0.83
C ILE A 168 -5.75 -8.80 0.53
N GLU A 169 -5.67 -8.05 1.64
CA GLU A 169 -5.83 -8.60 2.99
C GLU A 169 -7.20 -9.27 3.19
N GLU A 170 -8.28 -8.71 2.63
CA GLU A 170 -9.62 -9.31 2.69
C GLU A 170 -9.71 -10.60 1.88
N LYS A 171 -9.11 -10.65 0.69
CA LYS A 171 -9.05 -11.87 -0.13
C LYS A 171 -8.27 -12.97 0.57
N GLU A 172 -7.11 -12.65 1.15
CA GLU A 172 -6.30 -13.62 1.91
C GLU A 172 -7.07 -14.18 3.12
N LYS A 173 -7.79 -13.33 3.87
CA LYS A 173 -8.65 -13.77 4.99
C LYS A 173 -9.78 -14.68 4.53
N ALA A 174 -10.41 -14.37 3.40
CA ALA A 174 -11.49 -15.19 2.83
C ALA A 174 -10.97 -16.57 2.36
N GLU A 175 -9.80 -16.62 1.74
CA GLU A 175 -9.17 -17.87 1.30
C GLU A 175 -8.70 -18.73 2.47
N GLN A 176 -8.18 -18.13 3.55
CA GLN A 176 -7.82 -18.85 4.77
C GLN A 176 -9.05 -19.47 5.45
N LYS A 177 -10.19 -18.77 5.48
CA LYS A 177 -11.46 -19.32 5.99
C LYS A 177 -11.96 -20.48 5.14
N LYS A 178 -11.85 -20.40 3.79
CA LYS A 178 -12.23 -21.49 2.89
C LYS A 178 -11.34 -22.73 3.05
N LYS A 179 -10.02 -22.56 3.22
CA LYS A 179 -9.08 -23.69 3.45
C LYS A 179 -9.28 -24.37 4.81
N LYS A 180 -9.84 -23.68 5.81
CA LYS A 180 -10.14 -24.27 7.13
C LYS A 180 -11.47 -25.04 7.14
N GLY A 181 -12.43 -24.68 6.27
CA GLY A 181 -13.71 -25.38 6.13
C GLY A 181 -13.68 -26.66 5.26
N SER A 182 -12.65 -26.87 4.46
CA SER A 182 -12.52 -28.06 3.59
C SER A 182 -11.78 -29.24 4.24
N LYS A 183 -11.33 -29.12 5.50
CA LYS A 183 -10.61 -30.19 6.21
C LYS A 183 -11.52 -31.10 7.06
N ASP A 184 -12.82 -30.80 7.15
CA ASP A 184 -13.79 -31.51 8.01
C ASP A 184 -14.73 -32.47 7.24
N SER A 185 -14.54 -32.67 5.93
CA SER A 185 -15.40 -33.52 5.10
C SER A 185 -14.76 -34.81 4.58
N SER A 186 -13.69 -35.31 5.21
CA SER A 186 -13.02 -36.56 4.78
C SER A 186 -12.92 -37.65 5.87
N SER A 187 -13.84 -37.68 6.84
CA SER A 187 -13.87 -38.76 7.86
C SER A 187 -15.26 -39.37 8.09
N SER A 188 -15.83 -40.00 7.06
CA SER A 188 -16.83 -41.08 7.29
C SER A 188 -17.04 -41.95 6.06
N ALA A 189 -16.42 -43.13 6.06
CA ALA A 189 -17.04 -44.44 5.76
C ALA A 189 -15.97 -45.44 5.31
N SER A 190 -15.53 -46.27 6.27
CA SER A 190 -14.80 -47.51 6.02
C SER A 190 -15.77 -48.69 6.18
N SER A 191 -15.55 -49.70 5.35
CA SER A 191 -15.79 -51.15 5.54
C SER A 191 -17.17 -51.77 5.21
N LYS A 192 -17.19 -52.60 4.16
CA LYS A 192 -17.53 -54.03 4.28
C LYS A 192 -17.01 -54.86 3.09
N ALA A 193 -16.30 -55.95 3.40
CA ALA A 193 -15.79 -57.00 2.51
C ALA A 193 -16.88 -58.09 2.27
N THR A 194 -16.90 -59.04 1.31
CA THR A 194 -15.93 -59.98 0.70
C THR A 194 -16.60 -60.63 -0.58
N PRO A 195 -16.19 -61.80 -1.15
CA PRO A 195 -15.30 -61.95 -2.32
C PRO A 195 -15.95 -62.71 -3.52
N HIS A 196 -15.28 -62.83 -4.68
CA HIS A 196 -15.21 -64.07 -5.50
C HIS A 196 -14.38 -63.88 -6.80
N SER A 197 -13.26 -64.60 -6.86
CA SER A 197 -12.79 -65.51 -7.93
C SER A 197 -12.68 -65.08 -9.42
N ALA A 198 -11.45 -65.34 -9.92
CA ALA A 198 -11.07 -65.89 -11.23
C ALA A 198 -10.68 -64.96 -12.41
N SER A 199 -9.35 -64.91 -12.59
CA SER A 199 -8.62 -65.37 -13.79
C SER A 199 -8.36 -64.44 -14.99
N SER A 200 -7.11 -64.55 -15.46
CA SER A 200 -6.56 -64.28 -16.80
C SER A 200 -6.13 -62.84 -17.17
N THR A 201 -4.81 -62.64 -17.16
CA THR A 201 -4.01 -61.75 -18.04
C THR A 201 -3.97 -62.34 -19.47
N PRO A 202 -3.28 -61.76 -20.49
CA PRO A 202 -2.69 -60.41 -20.66
C PRO A 202 -2.93 -59.83 -22.09
N SER A 203 -2.15 -58.79 -22.44
CA SER A 203 -1.77 -58.33 -23.80
C SER A 203 -2.54 -57.10 -24.28
N GLY A 204 -1.97 -56.07 -24.90
CA GLY A 204 -0.63 -55.74 -25.39
C GLY A 204 -0.72 -54.30 -25.91
N LYS A 205 0.33 -53.48 -25.79
CA LYS A 205 1.37 -53.19 -26.80
C LYS A 205 1.22 -51.77 -27.38
N SER A 206 2.36 -51.07 -27.39
CA SER A 206 2.79 -50.06 -28.38
C SER A 206 2.20 -48.64 -28.23
N GLN A 207 2.96 -47.66 -27.73
CA GLN A 207 3.93 -46.83 -28.49
C GLN A 207 3.36 -46.27 -29.81
N LYS A 208 3.33 -44.94 -29.99
CA LYS A 208 4.42 -44.18 -30.64
C LYS A 208 4.08 -42.68 -30.80
N ARG A 209 5.13 -41.89 -30.56
CA ARG A 209 5.31 -40.46 -30.82
C ARG A 209 5.04 -40.05 -32.26
N LYS A 210 4.68 -38.78 -32.49
CA LYS A 210 5.33 -37.94 -33.51
C LYS A 210 5.08 -36.45 -33.24
N GLY A 211 6.17 -35.69 -33.09
CA GLY A 211 6.21 -34.27 -33.42
C GLY A 211 6.99 -34.10 -34.72
N ASP A 212 6.82 -32.95 -35.39
CA ASP A 212 7.88 -32.21 -36.09
C ASP A 212 7.36 -30.83 -36.57
N LYS A 213 8.23 -29.81 -36.42
CA LYS A 213 8.51 -28.59 -37.23
C LYS A 213 7.38 -27.61 -37.65
N ALA A 214 7.48 -26.29 -37.51
CA ALA A 214 8.50 -25.25 -37.83
C ALA A 214 8.38 -24.65 -39.27
N GLY A 215 8.46 -23.31 -39.35
CA GLY A 215 8.51 -22.45 -40.56
C GLY A 215 7.35 -21.43 -40.58
N ASP A 216 7.51 -20.17 -40.16
CA ASP A 216 8.02 -18.98 -40.89
C ASP A 216 7.21 -18.61 -42.15
N GLU A 217 6.53 -17.45 -42.14
CA GLU A 217 6.80 -16.32 -43.07
C GLU A 217 5.89 -15.10 -42.82
N GLU A 218 6.40 -14.00 -43.33
CA GLU A 218 6.14 -12.58 -43.09
C GLU A 218 4.97 -12.02 -43.95
N SER A 219 4.42 -10.87 -43.54
CA SER A 219 4.26 -9.66 -44.38
C SER A 219 2.95 -8.87 -44.20
N SER A 220 3.16 -7.54 -44.11
CA SER A 220 2.40 -6.46 -44.76
C SER A 220 1.06 -5.96 -44.18
N SER A 221 1.19 -4.80 -43.53
CA SER A 221 0.50 -3.53 -43.83
C SER A 221 -0.88 -3.55 -44.49
N ASN A 222 -1.87 -2.91 -43.86
CA ASN A 222 -2.80 -2.07 -44.61
C ASN A 222 -3.29 -0.87 -43.78
N SER A 223 -2.88 0.32 -44.22
CA SER A 223 -3.53 1.59 -43.88
C SER A 223 -4.60 1.85 -44.93
N ASN A 224 -5.82 2.20 -44.53
CA ASN A 224 -6.66 3.06 -45.36
C ASN A 224 -7.74 3.83 -44.57
N ASN A 225 -7.82 5.10 -44.94
CA ASN A 225 -8.77 6.15 -44.57
C ASN A 225 -10.25 5.74 -44.71
N THR A 226 -11.15 6.41 -43.96
CA THR A 226 -12.09 7.42 -44.52
C THR A 226 -13.06 8.01 -43.46
N ALA A 227 -13.09 9.35 -43.44
CA ALA A 227 -14.25 10.25 -43.42
C ALA A 227 -15.42 10.12 -42.40
N SER A 228 -15.53 11.17 -41.58
CA SER A 228 -16.69 12.09 -41.46
C SER A 228 -18.13 11.55 -41.37
N ALA A 229 -18.78 11.77 -40.22
CA ALA A 229 -20.18 12.18 -40.18
C ALA A 229 -20.54 12.92 -38.87
N LYS A 230 -20.79 14.23 -39.00
CA LYS A 230 -21.58 15.05 -38.08
C LYS A 230 -22.99 14.47 -37.97
N LYS A 231 -23.55 14.38 -36.77
CA LYS A 231 -25.00 14.51 -36.57
C LYS A 231 -25.32 15.33 -35.32
N LYS A 232 -25.87 16.52 -35.58
CA LYS A 232 -26.63 17.37 -34.65
C LYS A 232 -28.04 16.79 -34.51
N SER A 233 -28.57 16.80 -33.29
CA SER A 233 -30.00 16.84 -32.90
C SER A 233 -29.96 17.22 -31.41
N LYS A 234 -30.30 18.42 -30.91
CA LYS A 234 -31.62 19.08 -30.82
C LYS A 234 -32.77 18.09 -30.71
N LYS A 235 -33.18 17.75 -29.49
CA LYS A 235 -34.29 18.39 -28.75
C LYS A 235 -34.15 18.01 -27.28
#